data_AF-A0A7C5DT55-F1
#
_entry.id   AF-A0A7C5DT55-F1
#
_cell.length_a   1.000
_cell.length_b   1.000
_cell.length_c   1.000
_cell.angle_alpha   90.00
_cell.angle_beta   90.00
_cell.angle_gamma   90.00
#
_symmetry.space_group_name_H-M   'P 1'
#
loop_
_entity.id
_entity.type
_entity.pdbx_description
1 polymer ?
#
loop_
_entity_poly.entity_id
_entity_poly.type
_entity_poly.pdbx_seq_one_letter_code
_entity_poly.pdbx_strand_id
1 'polypeptide(L)'
;IQHAQGYAPLALRSAVVPVASFGSQLAFPLFFIGLIFRADFLLNAGIILFAAAVLFTLITLPVEFNASRRAVATLRQSGLVTQEELGGVKEVLTAAALTYVAAAAMAALQLLSMLLIANRRR
;
A
#
# COMPACT_ATOMS: atom_id res chain seq x y z
N ILE A 1 -1.33 -5.02 25.20
CA ILE A 1 -0.70 -6.35 25.04
C ILE A 1 -0.08 -6.58 23.64
N GLN A 2 -0.20 -5.63 22.68
CA GLN A 2 0.38 -5.74 21.32
C GLN A 2 1.79 -5.10 21.16
N HIS A 3 2.37 -4.53 22.21
CA HIS A 3 3.72 -3.94 22.19
C HIS A 3 4.85 -4.90 22.61
N ALA A 4 4.52 -6.08 23.14
CA ALA A 4 5.49 -6.92 23.85
C ALA A 4 6.19 -8.00 23.00
N GLN A 5 5.91 -8.10 21.70
CA GLN A 5 6.41 -9.21 20.86
C GLN A 5 7.21 -8.82 19.61
N GLY A 6 7.70 -7.58 19.50
CA GLY A 6 8.62 -7.24 18.39
C GLY A 6 8.02 -7.47 17.01
N TYR A 7 6.74 -7.12 16.81
CA TYR A 7 6.11 -7.17 15.50
C TYR A 7 6.70 -6.07 14.60
N ALA A 8 7.79 -6.40 13.90
CA ALA A 8 8.46 -5.57 12.91
C ALA A 8 7.52 -4.87 11.90
N PRO A 9 6.38 -5.48 11.46
CA PRO A 9 5.39 -4.80 10.60
C PRO A 9 4.76 -3.54 11.17
N LEU A 10 4.51 -3.51 12.49
CA LEU A 10 3.78 -2.43 13.14
C LEU A 10 4.68 -1.20 13.36
N ALA A 11 5.95 -1.44 13.68
CA ALA A 11 6.98 -0.41 13.77
C ALA A 11 7.34 0.18 12.39
N LEU A 12 7.33 -0.66 11.34
CA LEU A 12 7.43 -0.20 9.94
C LEU A 12 6.27 0.72 9.57
N ARG A 13 5.03 0.38 9.92
CA ARG A 13 3.85 1.21 9.63
C ARG A 13 3.93 2.59 10.31
N SER A 14 4.30 2.66 11.59
CA SER A 14 4.37 3.96 12.30
C SER A 14 5.52 4.86 11.87
N ALA A 15 6.67 4.30 11.45
CA ALA A 15 7.78 5.09 10.90
C ALA A 15 7.53 5.56 9.46
N VAL A 16 6.74 4.81 8.68
CA VAL A 16 6.61 4.99 7.23
C VAL A 16 5.34 5.75 6.82
N VAL A 17 4.28 5.77 7.63
CA VAL A 17 3.05 6.57 7.35
C VAL A 17 3.34 8.03 6.96
N PRO A 18 4.18 8.80 7.67
CA PRO A 18 4.46 10.17 7.26
C PRO A 18 5.25 10.24 5.94
N VAL A 19 6.19 9.32 5.69
CA VAL A 19 7.01 9.30 4.47
C VAL A 19 6.20 8.88 3.24
N ALA A 20 5.35 7.86 3.37
CA ALA A 20 4.47 7.39 2.31
C ALA A 20 3.35 8.40 2.02
N SER A 21 2.79 9.03 3.05
CA SER A 21 1.81 10.12 2.92
C SER A 21 2.40 11.32 2.19
N PHE A 22 3.58 11.79 2.61
CA PHE A 22 4.23 12.97 2.05
C PHE A 22 4.77 12.70 0.63
N GLY A 23 5.38 11.53 0.42
CA GLY A 23 5.84 11.08 -0.90
C GLY A 23 4.71 10.94 -1.91
N SER A 24 3.56 10.37 -1.51
CA SER A 24 2.39 10.22 -2.40
C SER A 24 1.70 11.55 -2.69
N GLN A 25 1.61 12.46 -1.70
CA GLN A 25 1.02 13.79 -1.90
C GLN A 25 1.86 14.69 -2.79
N LEU A 26 3.20 14.62 -2.70
CA LEU A 26 4.09 15.46 -3.49
C LEU A 26 4.44 14.86 -4.85
N ALA A 27 4.39 13.54 -5.01
CA ALA A 27 4.70 12.85 -6.27
C ALA A 27 3.89 13.39 -7.45
N PHE A 28 2.57 13.55 -7.30
CA PHE A 28 1.70 14.03 -8.37
C PHE A 28 1.95 15.50 -8.74
N PRO A 29 1.95 16.48 -7.80
CA PRO A 29 2.30 17.85 -8.11
C PRO A 29 3.68 17.97 -8.78
N LEU A 30 4.71 17.30 -8.25
CA LEU A 30 6.05 17.33 -8.83
C LEU A 30 6.08 16.77 -10.25
N PHE A 31 5.41 15.63 -10.46
CA PHE A 31 5.30 15.02 -11.79
C PHE A 31 4.58 15.94 -12.79
N PHE A 32 3.43 16.51 -12.42
CA PHE A 32 2.66 17.39 -13.30
C PHE A 32 3.36 18.73 -13.55
N ILE A 33 4.00 19.33 -12.55
CA ILE A 33 4.80 20.55 -12.72
C ILE A 33 5.97 20.25 -13.67
N GLY A 34 6.70 19.16 -13.44
CA GLY A 34 7.76 18.71 -14.36
C GLY A 34 7.24 18.47 -15.79
N LEU A 35 6.03 17.92 -15.90
CA LEU A 35 5.36 17.67 -17.18
C LEU A 35 4.98 18.98 -17.90
N ILE A 36 4.36 19.94 -17.22
CA ILE A 36 3.88 21.20 -17.81
C ILE A 36 5.05 22.09 -18.19
N PHE A 37 6.02 22.27 -17.28
CA PHE A 37 7.14 23.19 -17.46
C PHE A 37 8.36 22.57 -18.17
N ARG A 38 8.25 21.33 -18.65
CA ARG A 38 9.36 20.57 -19.28
C ARG A 38 10.63 20.53 -18.41
N ALA A 39 10.45 20.43 -17.10
CA ALA A 39 11.55 20.33 -16.15
C ALA A 39 11.84 18.86 -15.82
N ASP A 40 12.81 18.27 -16.52
CA ASP A 40 13.16 16.84 -16.38
C ASP A 40 13.55 16.46 -14.95
N PHE A 41 14.21 17.37 -14.23
CA PHE A 41 14.56 17.16 -12.83
C PHE A 41 13.33 16.96 -11.94
N LEU A 42 12.31 17.83 -12.06
CA LEU A 42 11.08 17.73 -11.26
C LEU A 42 10.26 16.50 -11.65
N LEU A 43 10.22 16.20 -12.95
CA LEU A 43 9.54 15.03 -13.48
C LEU A 43 10.15 13.74 -12.91
N ASN A 44 11.48 13.60 -12.97
CA ASN A 44 12.19 12.44 -12.41
C ASN A 44 12.05 12.37 -10.88
N ALA A 45 12.09 13.51 -10.18
CA ALA A 45 11.88 13.56 -8.73
C ALA A 45 10.48 13.04 -8.34
N GLY A 46 9.43 13.45 -9.07
CA GLY A 46 8.07 12.95 -8.87
C GLY A 46 7.95 11.43 -9.10
N ILE A 47 8.60 10.90 -10.14
CA ILE A 47 8.64 9.45 -10.42
C ILE A 47 9.36 8.70 -9.30
N ILE A 48 10.52 9.18 -8.84
CA ILE A 48 11.28 8.52 -7.76
C ILE A 48 10.49 8.49 -6.46
N LEU A 49 9.86 9.62 -6.09
CA LEU A 49 9.01 9.69 -4.91
C LEU A 49 7.81 8.74 -4.99
N PHE A 50 7.16 8.67 -6.15
CA PHE A 50 6.05 7.74 -6.36
C PHE A 50 6.51 6.28 -6.34
N ALA A 51 7.66 5.97 -6.97
CA ALA A 51 8.24 4.63 -6.97
C ALA A 51 8.57 4.16 -5.55
N ALA A 52 9.10 5.05 -4.70
CA ALA A 52 9.31 4.76 -3.29
C ALA A 52 7.98 4.43 -2.59
N ALA A 53 6.93 5.23 -2.80
CA ALA A 53 5.61 4.97 -2.23
C ALA A 53 5.03 3.61 -2.67
N VAL A 54 5.10 3.27 -3.97
CA VAL A 54 4.66 1.97 -4.51
C VAL A 54 5.44 0.83 -3.88
N LEU A 55 6.76 0.96 -3.78
CA LEU A 55 7.62 -0.05 -3.14
C LEU A 55 7.20 -0.28 -1.69
N PHE A 56 6.91 0.78 -0.94
CA PHE A 56 6.41 0.65 0.42
C PHE A 56 5.07 -0.08 0.47
N THR A 57 4.12 0.26 -0.41
CA THR A 57 2.84 -0.45 -0.50
C THR A 57 3.05 -1.96 -0.72
N LEU A 58 3.96 -2.34 -1.62
CA LEU A 58 4.29 -3.74 -1.89
C LEU A 58 4.93 -4.45 -0.69
N ILE A 59 5.84 -3.78 0.04
CA ILE A 59 6.48 -4.34 1.25
C ILE A 59 5.47 -4.53 2.38
N THR A 60 4.48 -3.63 2.51
CA THR A 60 3.44 -3.73 3.55
C THR A 60 2.32 -4.71 3.21
N LEU A 61 2.16 -5.12 1.96
CA LEU A 61 1.07 -5.98 1.53
C LEU A 61 1.06 -7.36 2.24
N PRO A 62 2.18 -8.09 2.42
CA PRO A 62 2.19 -9.36 3.14
C PRO A 62 1.70 -9.26 4.58
N VAL A 63 1.91 -8.12 5.25
CA VAL A 63 1.56 -7.95 6.65
C VAL A 63 0.05 -7.76 6.84
N GLU A 64 -0.60 -7.11 5.88
CA GLU A 64 -2.07 -6.95 5.83
C GLU A 64 -2.75 -8.30 5.55
N PHE A 65 -2.18 -9.15 4.66
CA PHE A 65 -2.67 -10.52 4.46
C PHE A 65 -2.57 -11.39 5.71
N ASN A 66 -1.46 -11.29 6.43
CA ASN A 66 -1.26 -12.02 7.67
C ASN A 66 -2.24 -11.54 8.77
N ALA A 67 -2.58 -10.25 8.78
CA ALA A 67 -3.57 -9.70 9.71
C ALA A 67 -4.96 -10.31 9.48
N SER A 68 -5.44 -10.40 8.23
CA SER A 68 -6.73 -11.05 7.93
C SER A 68 -6.76 -12.52 8.35
N ARG A 69 -5.68 -13.28 8.12
CA ARG A 69 -5.59 -14.70 8.55
C ARG A 69 -5.64 -14.85 10.08
N ARG A 70 -4.93 -13.98 10.80
CA ARG A 70 -4.94 -13.96 12.27
C ARG A 70 -6.29 -13.54 12.85
N ALA A 71 -6.98 -12.60 12.20
CA ALA A 71 -8.31 -12.17 12.60
C ALA A 71 -9.32 -13.34 12.54
N VAL A 72 -9.32 -14.11 11.45
CA VAL A 72 -10.16 -15.32 11.33
C VAL A 72 -9.87 -16.33 12.45
N ALA A 73 -8.58 -16.58 12.75
CA ALA A 73 -8.19 -17.50 13.82
C ALA A 73 -8.63 -17.00 15.22
N THR A 74 -8.58 -15.69 15.45
CA THR A 74 -8.99 -15.08 16.72
C THR A 74 -10.50 -15.12 16.89
N LEU A 75 -11.27 -14.83 15.83
CA LEU A 75 -12.74 -14.88 15.84
C LEU A 75 -13.27 -16.29 16.09
N ARG A 76 -12.58 -17.30 15.56
CA ARG A 76 -12.89 -18.71 15.85
C ARG A 76 -12.70 -19.08 17.32
N GLN A 77 -11.76 -18.45 18.02
CA GLN A 77 -11.43 -18.74 19.42
C GLN A 77 -12.22 -17.89 20.41
N SER A 78 -12.73 -16.72 19.98
CA SER A 78 -13.39 -15.76 20.88
C SER A 78 -14.86 -16.07 21.16
N GLY A 79 -15.46 -17.08 20.52
CA GLY A 79 -16.88 -17.42 20.67
C GLY A 79 -17.84 -16.33 20.15
N LEU A 80 -17.33 -15.33 19.43
CA LEU A 80 -18.10 -14.20 18.89
C LEU A 80 -18.83 -14.55 17.59
N VAL A 81 -18.50 -15.68 16.98
CA VAL A 81 -18.96 -16.10 15.65
C VAL A 81 -19.25 -17.59 15.71
N THR A 82 -20.42 -18.00 15.24
CA THR A 82 -20.79 -19.42 15.14
C THR A 82 -20.03 -20.12 14.01
N GLN A 83 -19.99 -21.45 14.02
CA GLN A 83 -19.32 -22.23 12.97
C GLN A 83 -19.93 -22.00 11.58
N GLU A 84 -21.22 -21.68 11.52
CA GLU A 84 -21.95 -21.36 10.29
C GLU A 84 -21.57 -19.98 9.74
N GLU A 85 -21.31 -19.00 10.62
CA GLU A 85 -20.92 -17.63 10.24
C GLU A 85 -19.43 -17.50 9.87
N LEU A 86 -18.57 -18.42 10.32
CA LEU A 86 -17.13 -18.39 10.03
C LEU A 86 -16.80 -18.41 8.53
N GLY A 87 -17.63 -19.09 7.73
CA GLY A 87 -17.49 -19.10 6.28
C GLY A 87 -17.61 -17.69 5.69
N GLY A 88 -18.69 -16.98 6.01
CA GLY A 88 -18.93 -15.60 5.56
C GLY A 88 -17.90 -14.61 6.10
N VAL A 89 -17.51 -14.75 7.37
CA VAL A 89 -16.45 -13.91 7.96
C VAL A 89 -15.12 -14.07 7.21
N LYS A 90 -14.75 -15.30 6.86
CA LYS A 90 -13.54 -15.56 6.07
C LYS A 90 -13.61 -14.91 4.69
N GLU A 91 -14.75 -14.98 4.01
CA GLU A 91 -14.95 -14.33 2.71
C GLU A 91 -14.81 -12.82 2.81
N VAL A 92 -15.49 -12.18 3.77
CA VAL A 92 -15.42 -10.73 3.99
C VAL A 92 -13.99 -10.28 4.33
N LEU A 93 -13.29 -10.97 5.23
CA LEU A 93 -11.92 -10.63 5.60
C LEU A 93 -10.92 -10.86 4.46
N THR A 94 -11.19 -11.84 3.59
CA THR A 94 -10.39 -12.08 2.38
C THR A 94 -10.65 -10.99 1.34
N ALA A 95 -11.92 -10.62 1.11
CA ALA A 95 -12.30 -9.52 0.22
C ALA A 95 -11.68 -8.19 0.68
N ALA A 96 -11.69 -7.91 1.99
CA ALA A 96 -11.03 -6.75 2.57
C ALA A 96 -9.51 -6.75 2.28
N ALA A 97 -8.83 -7.89 2.41
CA ALA A 97 -7.40 -8.00 2.07
C ALA A 97 -7.14 -7.79 0.55
N LEU A 98 -8.05 -8.25 -0.31
CA LEU A 98 -7.94 -8.05 -1.77
C LEU A 98 -8.03 -6.57 -2.17
N THR A 99 -8.68 -5.71 -1.38
CA THR A 99 -8.68 -4.26 -1.65
C THR A 99 -7.28 -3.65 -1.56
N TYR A 100 -6.41 -4.14 -0.66
CA TYR A 100 -5.00 -3.73 -0.60
C TYR A 100 -4.21 -4.20 -1.83
N VAL A 101 -4.50 -5.40 -2.35
CA VAL A 101 -3.89 -5.87 -3.61
C VAL A 101 -4.31 -4.99 -4.78
N ALA A 102 -5.59 -4.66 -4.87
CA ALA A 102 -6.10 -3.79 -5.91
C ALA A 102 -5.42 -2.41 -5.84
N ALA A 103 -5.27 -1.84 -4.64
CA ALA A 103 -4.55 -0.58 -4.44
C ALA A 103 -3.07 -0.66 -4.88
N ALA A 104 -2.37 -1.75 -4.53
CA ALA A 104 -1.00 -1.98 -4.95
C ALA A 104 -0.85 -2.12 -6.47
N ALA A 105 -1.77 -2.86 -7.10
CA ALA A 105 -1.80 -3.04 -8.56
C ALA A 105 -2.07 -1.72 -9.28
N MET A 106 -3.04 -0.93 -8.80
CA MET A 106 -3.33 0.42 -9.31
C MET A 106 -2.10 1.32 -9.22
N ALA A 107 -1.43 1.34 -8.08
CA ALA A 107 -0.23 2.16 -7.87
C ALA A 107 0.92 1.72 -8.80
N ALA A 108 1.10 0.42 -9.03
CA ALA A 108 2.07 -0.11 -9.99
C ALA A 108 1.77 0.29 -11.45
N LEU A 109 0.50 0.19 -11.87
CA LEU A 109 0.06 0.62 -13.20
C LEU A 109 0.25 2.13 -13.42
N GLN A 110 0.03 2.90 -12.37
CA GLN A 110 0.23 4.33 -12.41
C GLN A 110 1.72 4.70 -12.53
N LEU A 111 2.59 4.01 -11.81
CA LEU A 111 4.04 4.20 -11.94
C LEU A 111 4.52 3.83 -13.34
N LEU A 112 4.04 2.71 -13.88
CA LEU A 112 4.29 2.32 -15.27
C LEU A 112 3.84 3.41 -16.24
N SER A 113 2.65 3.97 -16.03
CA SER A 113 2.11 5.05 -16.87
C SER A 113 2.98 6.30 -16.81
N MET A 114 3.45 6.70 -15.62
CA MET A 114 4.38 7.83 -15.46
C MET A 114 5.71 7.60 -16.20
N LEU A 115 6.27 6.39 -16.13
CA LEU A 115 7.49 6.01 -16.86
C LEU A 115 7.30 6.04 -18.38
N LEU A 116 6.16 5.55 -18.88
CA LEU A 116 5.85 5.59 -20.31
C LEU A 116 5.70 7.02 -20.83
N ILE A 117 5.04 7.90 -20.06
CA ILE A 117 4.89 9.32 -20.40
C ILE A 117 6.26 10.01 -20.41
N ALA A 118 7.11 9.73 -19.42
CA ALA A 118 8.47 10.26 -19.34
C ALA A 118 9.34 9.81 -20.52
N ASN A 119 9.26 8.54 -20.91
CA ASN A 119 10.07 7.97 -21.98
C ASN A 119 9.67 8.49 -23.37
N ARG A 120 8.38 8.76 -23.63
CA ARG A 120 7.91 9.33 -24.90
C ARG A 120 8.41 10.75 -25.18
N ARG A 121 8.96 11.42 -24.16
CA ARG A 121 9.48 12.79 -24.27
C ARG A 121 10.98 12.87 -24.50
N ARG A 122 11.71 11.77 -24.27
CA ARG A 122 13.14 11.66 -24.57
C ARG A 122 13.32 11.25 -26.02
#